data_AF-A0A497GC99-F1
#
_entry.id   AF-A0A497GC99-F1
#
_cell.length_a   1.000
_cell.length_b   1.000
_cell.length_c   1.000
_cell.angle_alpha   90.00
_cell.angle_beta   90.00
_cell.angle_gamma   90.00
#
_symmetry.space_group_name_H-M   'P 1'
#
loop_
_entity.id
_entity.type
_entity.pdbx_description
1 polymer ?
#
loop_
_entity_poly.entity_id
_entity_poly.type
_entity_poly.pdbx_seq_one_letter_code
_entity_poly.pdbx_strand_id
1 'polypeptide(L)'
;MLNRYRWALEALLDRLVGANIPLDPNSLTMIALLTSLLAPLAAWLGANPLLVALVMLSSATLDVLDGYVARKRRCATSFGAFLDSTSDRVADAAYTAAMMLCGVLKPAAALLLLTAEYLVSYA
;
A
#
# COMPACT_ATOMS: atom_id res chain seq x y z
N MET A 1 15.86 4.34 -6.08
CA MET A 1 16.53 3.03 -5.89
C MET A 1 15.72 1.82 -6.40
N LEU A 2 14.39 1.87 -6.51
CA LEU A 2 13.54 0.74 -6.93
C LEU A 2 13.63 0.34 -8.42
N ASN A 3 14.10 1.23 -9.31
CA ASN A 3 14.21 0.93 -10.75
C ASN A 3 15.14 -0.26 -11.07
N ARG A 4 16.08 -0.60 -10.18
CA ARG A 4 17.04 -1.70 -10.41
C ARG A 4 16.41 -3.09 -10.32
N TYR A 5 15.35 -3.26 -9.53
CA TYR A 5 14.68 -4.55 -9.31
C TYR A 5 13.28 -4.61 -9.92
N ARG A 6 12.75 -3.45 -10.33
CA ARG A 6 11.43 -3.34 -10.93
C ARG A 6 11.23 -4.23 -12.15
N TRP A 7 12.24 -4.40 -13.00
CA TRP A 7 12.14 -5.28 -14.17
C TRP A 7 11.89 -6.75 -13.78
N ALA A 8 12.46 -7.22 -12.67
CA ALA A 8 12.27 -8.57 -12.18
C ALA A 8 10.86 -8.75 -11.60
N LEU A 9 10.37 -7.74 -10.87
CA LEU A 9 9.00 -7.70 -10.36
C LEU A 9 7.97 -7.67 -11.51
N GLU A 10 8.15 -6.79 -12.49
CA GLU A 10 7.26 -6.72 -13.66
C GLU A 10 7.28 -8.03 -14.46
N ALA A 11 8.45 -8.67 -14.62
CA ALA A 11 8.54 -9.99 -15.27
C ALA A 11 7.83 -11.10 -14.48
N LEU A 12 7.86 -11.05 -13.15
CA LEU A 12 7.11 -11.98 -12.30
C LEU A 12 5.60 -11.72 -12.41
N LEU A 13 5.17 -10.45 -12.32
CA LEU A 13 3.76 -10.06 -12.44
C LEU A 13 3.19 -10.41 -13.82
N ASP A 14 3.99 -10.25 -14.88
CA ASP A 14 3.65 -10.67 -16.24
C ASP A 14 3.37 -12.19 -16.31
N ARG A 15 4.11 -13.01 -15.56
CA ARG A 15 3.92 -14.47 -15.50
C ARG A 15 2.75 -14.88 -14.63
N LEU A 16 2.55 -14.22 -13.49
CA LEU A 16 1.54 -14.61 -12.51
C LEU A 16 0.14 -14.13 -12.88
N VAL A 17 0.03 -12.88 -13.33
CA VAL A 17 -1.27 -12.22 -13.52
C VAL A 17 -1.42 -11.63 -14.93
N GLY A 18 -0.32 -11.20 -15.54
CA GLY A 18 -0.33 -10.59 -16.87
C GLY A 18 -1.17 -9.31 -16.91
N ALA A 19 -1.66 -8.92 -18.09
CA ALA A 19 -2.52 -7.75 -18.28
C ALA A 19 -4.02 -8.04 -18.03
N ASN A 20 -4.36 -9.24 -17.53
CA ASN A 20 -5.73 -9.76 -17.48
C ASN A 20 -6.52 -9.37 -16.22
N ILE A 21 -6.05 -8.40 -15.44
CA ILE A 21 -6.76 -7.92 -14.25
C ILE A 21 -7.98 -7.09 -14.69
N PRO A 22 -9.24 -7.51 -14.45
CA PRO A 22 -10.41 -6.82 -15.01
C PRO A 22 -10.64 -5.41 -14.41
N LEU A 23 -9.90 -5.06 -13.36
CA LEU A 23 -10.00 -3.78 -12.66
C LEU A 23 -9.09 -2.71 -13.32
N ASP A 24 -9.54 -1.46 -13.28
CA ASP A 24 -8.72 -0.31 -13.63
C ASP A 24 -7.79 0.09 -12.46
N PRO A 25 -6.71 0.85 -12.71
CA PRO A 25 -5.76 1.24 -11.68
C PRO A 25 -6.40 1.97 -10.50
N ASN A 26 -7.31 2.92 -10.75
CA ASN A 26 -7.90 3.71 -9.67
C ASN A 26 -8.77 2.84 -8.75
N SER A 27 -9.49 1.87 -9.31
CA SER A 27 -10.23 0.88 -8.51
C SER A 27 -9.28 0.05 -7.64
N LEU A 28 -8.12 -0.37 -8.17
CA LEU A 28 -7.13 -1.10 -7.39
C LEU A 28 -6.57 -0.25 -6.25
N THR A 29 -6.24 1.02 -6.50
CA THR A 29 -5.81 1.97 -5.46
C THR A 29 -6.88 2.13 -4.37
N MET A 30 -8.14 2.26 -4.75
CA MET A 30 -9.24 2.37 -3.78
C MET A 30 -9.42 1.10 -2.94
N ILE A 31 -9.29 -0.08 -3.56
CA ILE A 31 -9.36 -1.36 -2.83
C ILE A 31 -8.15 -1.50 -1.90
N ALA A 32 -6.95 -1.11 -2.34
CA ALA A 32 -5.75 -1.10 -1.52
C ALA A 32 -5.95 -0.20 -0.29
N LEU A 33 -6.44 1.03 -0.49
CA LEU A 33 -6.75 1.98 0.57
C LEU A 33 -7.80 1.44 1.56
N LEU A 34 -8.91 0.90 1.07
CA LEU A 34 -9.92 0.31 1.96
C LEU A 34 -9.35 -0.86 2.77
N THR A 35 -8.48 -1.67 2.14
CA THR A 35 -7.82 -2.79 2.82
C THR A 35 -6.80 -2.31 3.87
N SER A 36 -6.08 -1.20 3.63
CA SER A 36 -5.13 -0.67 4.62
C SER A 36 -5.85 -0.19 5.89
N LEU A 37 -7.04 0.41 5.75
CA LEU A 37 -7.87 0.84 6.89
C LEU A 37 -8.42 -0.32 7.72
N LEU A 38 -8.50 -1.54 7.14
CA LEU A 38 -8.88 -2.74 7.90
C LEU A 38 -7.78 -3.17 8.88
N ALA A 39 -6.51 -2.84 8.64
CA ALA A 39 -5.41 -3.23 9.52
C ALA A 39 -5.54 -2.66 10.95
N PRO A 40 -5.68 -1.33 11.15
CA PRO A 40 -5.86 -0.78 12.49
C PRO A 40 -7.20 -1.18 13.12
N LEU A 41 -8.26 -1.38 12.31
CA LEU A 41 -9.53 -1.90 12.79
C LEU A 41 -9.39 -3.32 13.34
N ALA A 42 -8.73 -4.23 12.60
CA ALA A 42 -8.47 -5.58 13.04
C ALA A 42 -7.59 -5.61 14.31
N ALA A 43 -6.55 -4.77 14.36
CA ALA A 43 -5.71 -4.61 15.55
C ALA A 43 -6.52 -4.14 16.77
N TRP A 44 -7.39 -3.14 16.59
CA TRP A 44 -8.27 -2.63 17.65
C TRP A 44 -9.25 -3.67 18.16
N LEU A 45 -9.77 -4.53 17.28
CA LEU A 45 -10.64 -5.66 17.63
C LEU A 45 -9.90 -6.83 18.31
N GLY A 46 -8.58 -6.73 18.51
CA GLY A 46 -7.78 -7.76 19.16
C GLY A 46 -7.43 -8.94 18.24
N ALA A 47 -7.43 -8.74 16.92
CA ALA A 47 -6.92 -9.74 15.99
C ALA A 47 -5.45 -10.09 16.29
N ASN A 48 -5.07 -11.34 15.99
CA ASN A 48 -3.69 -11.77 16.11
C ASN A 48 -2.77 -10.91 15.20
N PRO A 49 -1.57 -10.50 15.66
CA PRO A 49 -0.64 -9.69 14.87
C PRO A 49 -0.30 -10.25 13.48
N LEU A 50 -0.30 -11.58 13.31
CA LEU A 50 -0.10 -12.23 12.02
C LEU A 50 -1.24 -11.88 11.04
N LEU A 51 -2.49 -11.87 11.50
CA LEU A 51 -3.62 -11.48 10.65
C LEU A 51 -3.52 -10.01 10.26
N VAL A 52 -3.18 -9.13 11.21
CA VAL A 52 -2.97 -7.70 10.93
C VAL A 52 -1.87 -7.51 9.89
N ALA A 53 -0.73 -8.20 10.04
CA ALA A 53 0.36 -8.16 9.08
C ALA A 53 -0.05 -8.68 7.68
N LEU A 54 -0.88 -9.73 7.62
CA LEU A 54 -1.42 -10.23 6.35
C LEU A 54 -2.35 -9.23 5.66
N VAL A 55 -3.16 -8.47 6.42
CA VAL A 55 -4.00 -7.39 5.90
C VAL A 55 -3.16 -6.22 5.37
N MET A 56 -2.09 -5.85 6.08
CA MET A 56 -1.15 -4.84 5.61
C MET A 56 -0.45 -5.29 4.32
N LEU A 57 0.01 -6.54 4.28
CA LEU A 57 0.68 -7.11 3.11
C LEU A 57 -0.26 -7.19 1.90
N SER A 58 -1.53 -7.54 2.09
CA SER A 58 -2.50 -7.60 0.99
C SER A 58 -2.77 -6.22 0.40
N SER A 59 -2.93 -5.19 1.24
CA SER A 59 -3.07 -3.81 0.79
C SER A 59 -1.83 -3.33 0.02
N ALA A 60 -0.62 -3.52 0.56
CA ALA A 60 0.63 -3.17 -0.12
C ALA A 60 0.84 -3.94 -1.45
N THR A 61 0.29 -5.16 -1.56
CA THR A 61 0.34 -5.91 -2.82
C THR A 61 -0.61 -5.34 -3.87
N LEU A 62 -1.80 -4.89 -3.47
CA LEU A 62 -2.77 -4.25 -4.36
C LEU A 62 -2.25 -2.92 -4.91
N ASP A 63 -1.57 -2.15 -4.08
CA ASP A 63 -0.87 -0.92 -4.46
C ASP A 63 0.17 -1.18 -5.57
N VAL A 64 1.05 -2.17 -5.37
CA VAL A 64 2.01 -2.58 -6.42
C VAL A 64 1.31 -2.97 -7.73
N LEU A 65 0.12 -3.59 -7.65
CA LEU A 65 -0.65 -4.01 -8.82
C LEU A 65 -1.26 -2.82 -9.57
N ASP A 66 -1.71 -1.76 -8.91
CA ASP A 66 -2.34 -0.62 -9.59
C ASP A 66 -1.36 0.08 -10.55
N GLY A 67 -0.13 0.33 -10.09
CA GLY A 67 0.90 0.99 -10.86
C GLY A 67 1.38 0.07 -11.97
N TYR A 68 1.47 -1.23 -11.70
CA TYR A 68 1.75 -2.21 -12.74
C TYR A 68 0.69 -2.20 -13.84
N VAL A 69 -0.61 -2.22 -13.50
CA VAL A 69 -1.71 -2.18 -14.48
C VAL A 69 -1.71 -0.88 -15.26
N ALA A 70 -1.55 0.28 -14.59
CA ALA A 70 -1.50 1.59 -15.23
C ALA A 70 -0.41 1.68 -16.30
N ARG A 71 0.76 1.11 -16.01
CA ARG A 71 1.91 1.10 -16.93
C ARG A 71 1.74 0.09 -18.04
N LYS A 72 1.33 -1.14 -17.72
CA LYS A 72 1.17 -2.22 -18.72
C LYS A 72 0.11 -1.85 -19.76
N ARG A 73 -0.98 -1.23 -19.33
CA ARG A 73 -2.07 -0.74 -20.19
C ARG A 73 -1.83 0.63 -20.80
N ARG A 74 -0.72 1.30 -20.45
CA ARG A 74 -0.39 2.67 -20.88
C ARG A 74 -1.54 3.67 -20.62
N CYS A 75 -2.21 3.53 -19.49
CA CYS A 75 -3.36 4.35 -19.08
C CYS A 75 -3.10 5.15 -17.79
N ALA A 76 -1.83 5.39 -17.45
CA ALA A 76 -1.49 6.27 -16.33
C ALA A 76 -2.00 7.70 -16.57
N THR A 77 -2.58 8.31 -15.53
CA THR A 77 -3.15 9.66 -15.57
C THR A 77 -2.62 10.52 -14.42
N SER A 78 -2.67 11.84 -14.54
CA SER A 78 -2.29 12.76 -13.46
C SER A 78 -3.19 12.61 -12.23
N PHE A 79 -4.49 12.39 -12.44
CA PHE A 79 -5.43 12.10 -11.34
C PHE A 79 -5.08 10.79 -10.64
N GLY A 80 -4.80 9.72 -11.39
CA GLY A 80 -4.40 8.44 -10.82
C GLY A 80 -3.12 8.57 -9.98
N ALA A 81 -2.11 9.29 -10.47
CA ALA A 81 -0.89 9.55 -9.69
C ALA A 81 -1.14 10.37 -8.42
N PHE A 82 -2.07 11.33 -8.46
CA PHE A 82 -2.50 12.06 -7.26
C PHE A 82 -3.25 11.16 -6.27
N LEU A 83 -4.14 10.30 -6.76
CA LEU A 83 -4.91 9.36 -5.94
C LEU A 83 -3.98 8.34 -5.25
N ASP A 84 -3.05 7.75 -6.00
CA ASP A 84 -2.00 6.82 -5.58
C ASP A 84 -1.18 7.41 -4.43
N SER A 85 -0.49 8.52 -4.69
CA SER A 85 0.35 9.22 -3.70
C SER A 85 -0.42 9.72 -2.47
N THR A 86 -1.70 10.10 -2.61
CA THR A 86 -2.54 10.47 -1.46
C THR A 86 -2.95 9.25 -0.65
N SER A 87 -3.28 8.14 -1.32
CA SER A 87 -3.71 6.89 -0.69
C SER A 87 -2.57 6.23 0.08
N ASP A 88 -1.34 6.27 -0.44
CA ASP A 88 -0.13 5.84 0.24
C ASP A 88 0.02 6.49 1.61
N ARG A 89 -0.20 7.81 1.68
CA ARG A 89 -0.11 8.56 2.94
C ARG A 89 -1.12 8.15 3.99
N VAL A 90 -2.30 7.75 3.54
CA VAL A 90 -3.35 7.26 4.44
C VAL A 90 -3.03 5.82 4.85
N ALA A 91 -2.53 4.99 3.93
CA ALA A 91 -2.12 3.62 4.19
C ALA A 91 -0.94 3.55 5.18
N ASP A 92 0.11 4.35 4.98
CA ASP A 92 1.26 4.47 5.89
C ASP A 92 0.80 4.82 7.32
N ALA A 93 -0.10 5.79 7.45
CA ALA A 93 -0.66 6.16 8.75
C ALA A 93 -1.49 5.04 9.37
N ALA A 94 -2.29 4.33 8.56
CA ALA A 94 -3.09 3.19 9.01
C ALA A 94 -2.19 2.03 9.48
N TYR A 95 -1.11 1.75 8.77
CA TYR A 95 -0.10 0.75 9.13
C TYR A 95 0.62 1.09 10.43
N THR A 96 1.05 2.33 10.58
CA THR A 96 1.68 2.81 11.81
C THR A 96 0.72 2.72 13.01
N ALA A 97 -0.55 3.09 12.82
CA ALA A 97 -1.58 2.93 13.84
C ALA A 97 -1.81 1.45 14.19
N ALA A 98 -1.90 0.55 13.20
CA ALA A 98 -2.07 -0.89 13.41
C ALA A 98 -0.91 -1.50 14.21
N MET A 99 0.33 -1.16 13.85
CA MET A 99 1.52 -1.62 14.56
C MET A 99 1.58 -1.11 16.01
N MET A 100 1.13 0.13 16.25
CA MET A 100 1.02 0.67 17.61
C MET A 100 -0.05 -0.09 18.42
N LEU A 101 -1.23 -0.35 17.84
CA LEU A 101 -2.32 -1.08 18.49
C LEU A 101 -1.96 -2.54 18.79
N CYS A 102 -1.17 -3.19 17.94
CA CYS A 102 -0.63 -4.52 18.20
C CYS A 102 0.49 -4.54 19.25
N GLY A 103 0.90 -3.39 19.81
CA GLY A 103 1.98 -3.29 20.77
C GLY A 103 3.39 -3.45 20.18
N VAL A 104 3.52 -3.44 18.85
CA VAL A 104 4.80 -3.51 18.15
C VAL A 104 5.55 -2.18 18.25
N LEU A 105 4.83 -1.07 18.10
CA LEU A 105 5.38 0.28 18.23
C LEU A 105 4.93 0.95 19.53
N LYS A 106 5.87 1.56 20.24
CA LYS A 106 5.56 2.49 21.33
C LYS A 106 5.01 3.80 20.74
N PRO A 107 4.11 4.53 21.44
CA PRO A 107 3.53 5.77 20.92
C PRO A 107 4.55 6.81 20.44
N ALA A 108 5.66 6.98 21.16
CA ALA A 108 6.74 7.89 20.75
C ALA A 108 7.41 7.45 19.43
N ALA A 109 7.61 6.15 19.23
CA ALA A 109 8.17 5.61 17.99
C ALA A 109 7.19 5.74 16.83
N ALA A 110 5.88 5.52 17.06
CA ALA A 110 4.84 5.73 16.07
C ALA A 110 4.77 7.21 15.62
N LEU A 111 4.88 8.16 16.55
CA LEU A 111 4.93 9.59 16.22
C LEU A 111 6.16 9.95 15.38
N LEU A 112 7.34 9.42 15.75
CA LEU A 112 8.57 9.62 14.99
C LEU A 112 8.48 8.99 13.59
N LEU A 113 7.86 7.82 13.46
CA LEU A 113 7.67 7.15 12.19
C LEU A 113 6.74 7.96 11.27
N LEU A 114 5.57 8.38 11.77
CA LEU A 114 4.64 9.23 11.00
C LEU A 114 5.32 10.53 10.55
N THR A 115 6.02 11.22 11.46
CA THR A 115 6.72 12.46 11.10
C THR A 115 7.79 12.22 10.05
N ALA A 116 8.57 11.14 10.17
CA ALA A 116 9.56 10.78 9.16
C ALA A 116 8.90 10.49 7.80
N GLU A 117 7.84 9.67 7.78
CA GLU A 117 7.08 9.34 6.58
C GLU A 117 6.61 10.62 5.88
N TYR A 118 5.86 11.49 6.56
CA TYR A 118 5.31 12.72 5.97
C TYR A 118 6.38 13.75 5.54
N LEU A 119 7.59 13.70 6.12
CA LEU A 119 8.71 14.55 5.71
C LEU A 119 9.42 14.04 4.44
N VAL A 120 9.33 12.75 4.11
CA VAL A 120 9.84 12.25 2.82
C VAL A 120 9.00 12.87 1.72
N SER A 121 9.54 13.77 0.91
CA SER A 121 8.76 14.35 -0.19
C SER A 121 8.54 13.31 -1.30
N TYR A 122 7.31 13.21 -1.80
CA TYR A 122 6.97 12.46 -3.02
C TYR A 122 7.17 13.31 -4.30
N ALA A 123 7.88 14.44 -4.20
CA ALA A 123 8.21 15.34 -5.32
C ALA A 123 9.22 14.74 -6.31
#